data_AF-A0A960A229-F1
#
_entry.id   AF-A0A960A229-F1
#
_cell.length_a   1.000
_cell.length_b   1.000
_cell.length_c   1.000
_cell.angle_alpha   90.00
_cell.angle_beta   90.00
_cell.angle_gamma   90.00
#
_symmetry.space_group_name_H-M   'P 1'
#
loop_
_entity.id
_entity.type
_entity.pdbx_description
1 polymer ?
#
loop_
_entity_poly.entity_id
_entity_poly.type
_entity_poly.pdbx_seq_one_letter_code
_entity_poly.pdbx_strand_id
1 'polypeptide(L)'
;MTKLRAFLASVVLALLTVLAVAQPAAADDNAPITRYDATVNLTDDGVAEITVDFTMDFSQVRGRGPIIILPLRQEDGADPDWDYVFDYSNIRVDSPSGASAQVSTQYEGRLMSLRIGDENRWNTTPQDYTLSYSVTGFIVSDHSQSGMDEFNWDIIGPGW
;
A
#
# COMPACT_ATOMS: atom_id res chain seq x y z
N MET A 1 -34.35 -44.44 -16.98
CA MET A 1 -34.29 -43.74 -15.67
C MET A 1 -32.99 -43.99 -14.90
N THR A 2 -32.40 -45.19 -14.96
CA THR A 2 -31.15 -45.54 -14.23
C THR A 2 -29.92 -44.74 -14.68
N LYS A 3 -29.77 -44.48 -15.99
CA LYS A 3 -28.63 -43.71 -16.55
C LYS A 3 -28.64 -42.23 -16.15
N LEU A 4 -29.83 -41.61 -16.03
CA LEU A 4 -29.98 -40.22 -15.60
C LEU A 4 -29.65 -40.04 -14.10
N ARG A 5 -30.03 -41.03 -13.27
CA ARG A 5 -29.69 -41.04 -11.84
C ARG A 5 -28.19 -41.23 -11.60
N ALA A 6 -27.54 -42.10 -12.40
CA ALA A 6 -26.10 -42.28 -12.34
C ALA A 6 -25.35 -41.00 -12.74
N PHE A 7 -25.80 -40.31 -13.80
CA PHE A 7 -25.24 -39.05 -14.24
C PHE A 7 -25.36 -37.94 -13.17
N LEU A 8 -26.54 -37.79 -12.55
CA LEU A 8 -26.76 -36.83 -11.47
C LEU A 8 -25.87 -37.13 -10.25
N ALA A 9 -25.74 -38.40 -9.88
CA ALA A 9 -24.86 -38.81 -8.77
C ALA A 9 -23.39 -38.48 -9.05
N SER A 10 -22.91 -38.68 -10.29
CA SER A 10 -21.54 -38.31 -10.67
C SER A 10 -21.31 -36.81 -10.68
N VAL A 11 -22.31 -36.00 -11.07
CA VAL A 11 -22.21 -34.53 -11.02
C VAL A 11 -22.15 -34.03 -9.58
N VAL A 12 -22.99 -34.58 -8.69
CA VAL A 12 -22.95 -34.24 -7.26
C VAL A 12 -21.62 -34.63 -6.63
N LEU A 13 -21.08 -35.81 -6.96
CA LEU A 13 -19.79 -36.24 -6.42
C LEU A 13 -18.63 -35.37 -6.92
N ALA A 14 -18.64 -34.97 -8.19
CA ALA A 14 -17.65 -34.05 -8.75
C ALA A 14 -17.72 -32.65 -8.12
N LEU A 15 -18.93 -32.15 -7.83
CA LEU A 15 -19.12 -30.88 -7.12
C LEU A 15 -18.63 -30.95 -5.67
N LEU A 16 -18.85 -32.08 -4.99
CA LEU A 16 -18.35 -32.32 -3.63
C LEU A 16 -16.82 -32.39 -3.56
N THR A 17 -16.16 -32.95 -4.59
CA THR A 17 -14.69 -32.97 -4.65
C THR A 17 -14.10 -31.58 -4.89
N VAL A 18 -14.78 -30.72 -5.65
CA VAL A 18 -14.32 -29.33 -5.88
C VAL A 18 -14.43 -28.50 -4.59
N LEU A 19 -15.47 -28.71 -3.78
CA LEU A 19 -15.62 -28.05 -2.48
C LEU A 19 -14.60 -28.51 -1.44
N ALA A 20 -14.12 -29.76 -1.51
CA ALA A 20 -13.13 -30.30 -0.58
C ALA A 20 -11.68 -29.86 -0.84
N VAL A 21 -11.40 -29.28 -2.01
CA VAL A 21 -10.07 -28.76 -2.40
C VAL A 21 -10.05 -27.23 -2.43
N ALA A 22 -11.07 -26.57 -1.90
CA ALA A 22 -11.01 -25.13 -1.64
C ALA A 22 -9.96 -24.87 -0.55
N GLN A 23 -8.71 -24.68 -0.99
CA GLN A 23 -7.66 -24.20 -0.09
C GLN A 23 -8.09 -22.82 0.41
N PRO A 24 -7.95 -22.52 1.72
CA PRO A 24 -8.16 -21.17 2.21
C PRO A 24 -7.27 -20.24 1.39
N ALA A 25 -7.84 -19.11 0.94
CA ALA A 25 -7.03 -18.04 0.38
C ALA A 25 -5.97 -17.70 1.43
N ALA A 26 -4.69 -17.87 1.09
CA ALA A 26 -3.59 -17.46 1.94
C ALA A 26 -3.65 -15.91 1.99
N ALA A 27 -4.23 -15.39 3.07
CA ALA A 27 -4.10 -13.97 3.38
C ALA A 27 -2.62 -13.66 3.59
N ASP A 28 -2.20 -12.48 3.16
CA ASP A 28 -0.84 -11.99 3.32
C ASP A 28 -0.39 -12.13 4.78
N ASP A 29 0.85 -12.61 5.01
CA ASP A 29 1.42 -12.85 6.35
C ASP A 29 1.78 -11.52 7.06
N ASN A 30 1.13 -10.42 6.67
CA ASN A 30 1.36 -9.08 7.17
C ASN A 30 0.22 -8.64 8.10
N ALA A 31 0.56 -7.83 9.10
CA ALA A 31 -0.45 -7.22 9.96
C ALA A 31 -1.36 -6.31 9.11
N PRO A 32 -2.68 -6.50 9.16
CA PRO A 32 -3.59 -5.75 8.30
C PRO A 32 -3.65 -4.28 8.72
N ILE A 33 -3.88 -3.40 7.75
CA ILE A 33 -4.20 -2.00 7.99
C ILE A 33 -5.70 -1.90 8.20
N THR A 34 -6.14 -1.47 9.39
CA THR A 34 -7.57 -1.42 9.77
C THR A 34 -8.16 -0.01 9.72
N ARG A 35 -7.30 1.00 9.62
CA ARG A 35 -7.64 2.40 9.38
C ARG A 35 -6.56 3.00 8.49
N TYR A 36 -6.98 3.81 7.52
CA TYR A 36 -6.11 4.60 6.67
C TYR A 36 -6.82 5.92 6.38
N ASP A 37 -6.21 7.03 6.78
CA ASP A 37 -6.67 8.39 6.51
C ASP A 37 -5.49 9.17 5.94
N ALA A 38 -5.70 9.86 4.83
CA ALA A 38 -4.65 10.61 4.18
C ALA A 38 -5.16 11.99 3.77
N THR A 39 -4.39 12.99 4.16
CA THR A 39 -4.64 14.40 3.89
C THR A 39 -3.50 14.93 3.04
N VAL A 40 -3.86 15.66 1.98
CA VAL A 40 -2.89 16.36 1.11
C VAL A 40 -3.19 17.85 1.14
N ASN A 41 -2.16 18.65 1.38
CA ASN A 41 -2.17 20.08 1.14
C ASN A 41 -1.29 20.36 -0.09
N LEU A 42 -1.90 20.91 -1.15
CA LEU A 42 -1.17 21.32 -2.34
C LEU A 42 -0.82 22.79 -2.24
N THR A 43 0.45 23.10 -2.41
CA THR A 43 0.96 24.46 -2.35
C THR A 43 1.03 25.08 -3.75
N ASP A 44 1.03 26.42 -3.82
CA ASP A 44 1.10 27.16 -5.09
C ASP A 44 2.44 26.96 -5.83
N ASP A 45 3.49 26.52 -5.14
CA ASP A 45 4.80 26.18 -5.71
C ASP A 45 4.92 24.72 -6.18
N GLY A 46 3.82 23.97 -6.20
CA GLY A 46 3.77 22.63 -6.78
C GLY A 46 4.27 21.52 -5.84
N VAL A 47 4.24 21.75 -4.53
CA VAL A 47 4.59 20.76 -3.50
C VAL A 47 3.31 20.15 -2.95
N ALA A 48 3.28 18.82 -2.83
CA ALA A 48 2.25 18.11 -2.07
C ALA A 48 2.78 17.81 -0.67
N GLU A 49 2.17 18.40 0.34
CA GLU A 49 2.42 18.10 1.75
C GLU A 49 1.41 17.05 2.20
N ILE A 50 1.91 15.85 2.49
CA ILE A 50 1.10 14.67 2.75
C ILE A 50 1.20 14.30 4.23
N THR A 51 0.07 13.98 4.84
CA THR A 51 -0.02 13.31 6.13
C THR A 51 -0.90 12.07 5.97
N VAL A 52 -0.40 10.92 6.43
CA VAL A 52 -1.12 9.64 6.44
C VAL A 52 -1.18 9.12 7.87
N ASP A 53 -2.40 9.01 8.40
CA ASP A 53 -2.70 8.38 9.67
C ASP A 53 -3.24 6.97 9.42
N PHE A 54 -2.57 5.96 9.95
CA PHE A 54 -2.97 4.58 9.73
C PHE A 54 -2.76 3.69 10.96
N THR A 55 -3.59 2.66 11.06
CA THR A 55 -3.51 1.67 12.14
C THR A 55 -3.11 0.33 11.56
N MET A 56 -2.00 -0.22 12.03
CA MET A 56 -1.62 -1.62 11.77
C MET A 56 -2.07 -2.51 12.92
N ASP A 57 -2.87 -3.53 12.62
CA ASP A 57 -3.37 -4.47 13.63
C ASP A 57 -2.39 -5.64 13.85
N PHE A 58 -1.35 -5.36 14.65
CA PHE A 58 -0.39 -6.40 15.04
C PHE A 58 -0.94 -7.47 15.99
N SER A 59 -2.23 -7.41 16.38
CA SER A 59 -2.86 -8.50 17.12
C SER A 59 -3.21 -9.69 16.23
N GLN A 60 -3.39 -9.47 14.92
CA GLN A 60 -3.59 -10.55 13.95
C GLN A 60 -2.25 -11.20 13.57
N VAL A 61 -1.23 -10.38 13.32
CA VAL A 61 0.13 -10.83 13.01
C VAL A 61 1.12 -9.89 13.69
N ARG A 62 1.99 -10.44 14.56
CA ARG A 62 3.03 -9.61 15.20
C ARG A 62 4.01 -9.04 14.17
N GLY A 63 4.53 -7.84 14.41
CA GLY A 63 5.46 -7.20 13.48
C GLY A 63 6.36 -6.16 14.15
N ARG A 64 7.41 -5.74 13.44
CA ARG A 64 8.40 -4.76 13.93
C ARG A 64 8.02 -3.31 13.61
N GLY A 65 7.04 -3.13 12.73
CA GLY A 65 6.55 -1.85 12.24
C GLY A 65 6.33 -1.89 10.71
N PRO A 66 5.79 -0.81 10.12
CA PRO A 66 5.49 -0.73 8.69
C PRO A 66 6.73 -0.63 7.81
N ILE A 67 6.59 -1.08 6.56
CA ILE A 67 7.50 -0.75 5.47
C ILE A 67 6.68 0.04 4.45
N ILE A 68 7.05 1.30 4.23
CA ILE A 68 6.40 2.16 3.25
C ILE A 68 7.30 2.26 2.03
N ILE A 69 6.77 1.97 0.85
CA ILE A 69 7.51 2.01 -0.41
C ILE A 69 6.99 3.20 -1.21
N LEU A 70 7.89 4.11 -1.58
CA LEU A 70 7.60 5.33 -2.32
C LEU A 70 8.36 5.29 -3.65
N PRO A 71 7.70 5.42 -4.81
CA PRO A 71 8.38 5.45 -6.10
C PRO A 71 9.15 6.76 -6.24
N LEU A 72 10.42 6.68 -6.66
CA LEU A 72 11.22 7.85 -7.06
C LEU A 72 11.03 8.18 -8.53
N ARG A 73 10.66 7.16 -9.33
CA ARG A 73 10.29 7.33 -10.73
C ARG A 73 9.22 6.34 -11.18
N GLN A 74 8.26 6.81 -11.96
CA GLN A 74 7.20 5.99 -12.56
C GLN A 74 7.15 6.26 -14.07
N GLU A 75 7.02 5.20 -14.87
CA GLU A 75 6.86 5.35 -16.32
C GLU A 75 5.56 6.10 -16.62
N ASP A 76 5.57 7.02 -17.59
CA ASP A 76 4.39 7.80 -17.96
C ASP A 76 3.23 6.93 -18.52
N GLY A 77 3.58 5.76 -19.05
CA GLY A 77 2.63 4.78 -19.59
C GLY A 77 2.05 5.15 -20.95
N ALA A 78 2.03 6.45 -21.31
CA ALA A 78 1.67 6.93 -22.64
C ALA A 78 2.91 7.22 -23.52
N ASP A 79 3.95 7.84 -22.95
CA ASP A 79 5.25 8.05 -23.61
C ASP A 79 6.36 7.23 -22.91
N PRO A 80 6.91 6.18 -23.55
CA PRO A 80 7.95 5.35 -22.95
C PRO A 80 9.31 6.04 -22.78
N ASP A 81 9.51 7.22 -23.39
CA ASP A 81 10.74 8.00 -23.23
C ASP A 81 10.68 8.92 -21.99
N TRP A 82 9.53 8.99 -21.31
CA TRP A 82 9.30 9.89 -20.17
C TRP A 82 8.96 9.14 -18.88
N ASP A 83 9.54 9.65 -17.79
CA ASP A 83 9.28 9.22 -16.43
C ASP A 83 8.71 10.38 -15.63
N TYR A 84 7.68 10.12 -14.83
CA TYR A 84 7.40 10.93 -13.65
C TYR A 84 8.54 10.76 -12.65
N VAL A 85 9.03 11.87 -12.09
CA VAL A 85 10.11 11.87 -11.10
C VAL A 85 9.59 12.51 -9.83
N PHE A 86 9.81 11.84 -8.70
CA PHE A 86 9.34 12.26 -7.39
C PHE A 86 10.51 12.51 -6.47
N ASP A 87 10.51 13.67 -5.80
CA ASP A 87 11.48 14.01 -4.77
C ASP A 87 10.77 14.17 -3.43
N TYR A 88 11.20 13.40 -2.44
CA TYR A 88 10.57 13.33 -1.13
C TYR A 88 11.47 14.00 -0.09
N SER A 89 10.87 14.87 0.71
CA SER A 89 11.58 15.59 1.77
C SER A 89 10.72 15.68 3.03
N ASN A 90 11.31 16.20 4.11
CA ASN A 90 10.61 16.45 5.38
C ASN A 90 9.90 15.22 5.99
N ILE A 91 10.40 14.01 5.71
CA ILE A 91 9.82 12.76 6.18
C ILE A 91 9.89 12.69 7.71
N ARG A 92 8.74 12.55 8.35
CA ARG A 92 8.60 12.36 9.80
C ARG A 92 7.57 11.29 10.09
N VAL A 93 7.83 10.51 11.13
CA VAL A 93 6.90 9.50 11.63
C VAL A 93 6.72 9.69 13.12
N ASP A 94 5.48 9.60 13.57
CA ASP A 94 5.10 9.50 14.98
C ASP A 94 4.25 8.24 15.20
N SER A 95 4.22 7.74 16.44
CA SER A 95 3.34 6.65 16.85
C SER A 95 2.66 6.99 18.18
N PRO A 96 1.44 7.57 18.13
CA PRO A 96 0.70 7.95 19.33
C PRO A 96 0.37 6.78 20.27
N SER A 97 0.32 5.56 19.75
CA SER A 97 0.08 4.34 20.51
C SER A 97 1.33 3.77 21.20
N GLY A 98 2.52 4.32 20.92
CA GLY A 98 3.77 3.99 21.60
C GLY A 98 4.67 2.97 20.91
N ALA A 99 4.41 2.62 19.64
CA ALA A 99 5.35 1.84 18.84
C ALA A 99 6.62 2.65 18.54
N SER A 100 7.70 1.97 18.13
CA SER A 100 8.88 2.70 17.65
C SER A 100 8.54 3.40 16.33
N ALA A 101 8.82 4.71 16.26
CA ALA A 101 8.68 5.52 15.06
C ALA A 101 10.04 5.83 14.40
N GLN A 102 11.10 5.08 14.74
CA GLN A 102 12.40 5.24 14.10
C GLN A 102 12.30 4.86 12.62
N VAL A 103 12.89 5.69 11.76
CA VAL A 103 12.87 5.51 10.31
C VAL A 103 14.26 5.15 9.82
N SER A 104 14.35 4.05 9.08
CA SER A 104 15.52 3.69 8.28
C SER A 104 15.14 3.74 6.80
N THR A 105 15.88 4.54 6.03
CA THR A 105 15.62 4.75 4.60
C THR A 105 16.58 3.91 3.76
N GLN A 106 16.03 3.19 2.78
CA GLN A 106 16.79 2.42 1.82
C GLN A 106 16.37 2.79 0.40
N TYR A 107 17.35 2.87 -0.51
CA TYR A 107 17.13 3.17 -1.92
C TYR A 107 17.42 1.92 -2.74
N GLU A 108 16.49 1.54 -3.61
CA GLU A 108 16.65 0.40 -4.51
C GLU A 108 16.06 0.73 -5.89
N GLY A 109 16.94 0.93 -6.87
CA GLY A 109 16.54 1.29 -8.22
C GLY A 109 15.70 2.57 -8.27
N ARG A 110 14.40 2.41 -8.59
CA ARG A 110 13.42 3.49 -8.74
C ARG A 110 12.55 3.68 -7.50
N LEU A 111 12.89 3.03 -6.38
CA LEU A 111 12.07 3.02 -5.16
C LEU A 111 12.88 3.52 -3.95
N MET A 112 12.19 4.18 -3.04
CA MET A 112 12.64 4.49 -1.69
C MET A 112 11.78 3.71 -0.70
N SER A 113 12.41 2.94 0.17
CA SER A 113 11.73 2.20 1.24
C SER A 113 12.00 2.85 2.59
N LEU A 114 10.94 3.17 3.33
CA LEU A 114 10.97 3.63 4.71
C LEU A 114 10.62 2.45 5.61
N ARG A 115 11.61 1.92 6.32
CA ARG A 115 11.41 0.91 7.36
C ARG A 115 11.18 1.64 8.67
N ILE A 116 9.95 1.57 9.18
CA ILE A 116 9.52 2.25 10.38
C ILE A 116 9.44 1.20 11.50
N GLY A 117 10.07 1.46 12.64
CA GLY A 117 10.02 0.54 13.77
C GLY A 117 11.36 0.32 14.46
N ASP A 118 11.48 -0.82 15.14
CA ASP A 118 12.72 -1.25 15.79
C ASP A 118 12.90 -2.74 15.52
N GLU A 119 14.06 -3.12 15.00
CA GLU A 119 14.34 -4.51 14.65
C GLU A 119 14.34 -5.47 15.86
N ASN A 120 14.54 -4.94 17.07
CA ASN A 120 14.61 -5.70 18.31
C ASN A 120 13.30 -5.66 19.10
N ARG A 121 12.30 -4.89 18.66
CA ARG A 121 11.00 -4.76 19.33
C ARG A 121 9.87 -5.27 18.44
N TRP A 122 9.05 -6.16 19.00
CA TRP A 122 7.84 -6.65 18.35
C TRP A 122 6.61 -5.96 18.93
N ASN A 123 5.72 -5.54 18.04
CA ASN A 123 4.36 -5.13 18.36
C ASN A 123 3.44 -6.36 18.26
N THR A 124 2.48 -6.48 19.18
CA THR A 124 1.51 -7.58 19.23
C THR A 124 0.08 -7.08 19.48
N THR A 125 -0.12 -5.77 19.44
CA THR A 125 -1.41 -5.09 19.60
C THR A 125 -1.53 -4.05 18.48
N PRO A 126 -2.74 -3.57 18.15
CA PRO A 126 -2.89 -2.48 17.19
C PRO A 126 -1.98 -1.29 17.53
N GLN A 127 -1.35 -0.71 16.52
CA GLN A 127 -0.51 0.47 16.64
C GLN A 127 -0.90 1.51 15.61
N ASP A 128 -0.98 2.76 16.05
CA ASP A 128 -1.27 3.93 15.24
C ASP A 128 0.05 4.59 14.82
N TYR A 129 0.10 5.01 13.57
CA TYR A 129 1.21 5.74 12.98
C TYR A 129 0.70 6.98 12.26
N THR A 130 1.46 8.07 12.37
CA THR A 130 1.30 9.27 11.57
C THR A 130 2.57 9.46 10.75
N LEU A 131 2.49 9.28 9.43
CA LEU A 131 3.56 9.55 8.47
C LEU A 131 3.30 10.90 7.80
N SER A 132 4.27 11.81 7.84
CA SER A 132 4.20 13.06 7.09
C SER A 132 5.43 13.25 6.21
N TYR A 133 5.24 13.83 5.03
CA TYR A 133 6.32 14.15 4.09
C TYR A 133 5.87 15.19 3.07
N SER A 134 6.83 15.84 2.41
CA SER A 134 6.61 16.71 1.26
C SER A 134 7.08 15.99 0.00
N VAL A 135 6.37 16.14 -1.11
CA VAL A 135 6.77 15.59 -2.40
C VAL A 135 6.57 16.58 -3.54
N THR A 136 7.58 16.70 -4.42
CA THR A 136 7.46 17.38 -5.71
C THR A 136 7.30 16.36 -6.82
N GLY A 137 6.61 16.74 -7.91
CA GLY A 137 6.41 15.89 -9.09
C GLY A 137 5.05 15.19 -9.16
N PHE A 138 4.19 15.35 -8.14
CA PHE A 138 2.79 14.86 -8.17
C PHE A 138 1.85 15.74 -9.01
N ILE A 139 2.28 16.97 -9.32
CA ILE A 139 1.51 17.89 -10.16
C ILE A 139 2.11 17.88 -11.56
N VAL A 140 1.27 17.52 -12.53
CA VAL A 140 1.57 17.61 -13.97
C VAL A 140 0.91 18.88 -14.48
N SER A 141 1.71 19.86 -14.87
CA SER A 141 1.19 21.11 -15.41
C SER A 141 0.80 20.99 -16.88
N ASP A 142 -0.23 21.74 -17.29
CA ASP A 142 -0.71 21.81 -18.68
C ASP A 142 -0.94 20.42 -19.32
N HIS A 143 -1.70 19.57 -18.64
CA HIS A 143 -1.94 18.21 -19.09
C HIS A 143 -2.58 18.20 -20.48
N SER A 144 -2.02 17.42 -21.41
CA SER A 144 -2.31 17.49 -22.86
C SER A 144 -3.78 17.31 -23.26
N GLN A 145 -4.59 16.62 -22.44
CA GLN A 145 -6.00 16.36 -22.71
C GLN A 145 -6.92 17.39 -22.05
N SER A 146 -6.60 17.82 -20.83
CA SER A 146 -7.46 18.71 -20.05
C SER A 146 -7.07 20.19 -20.17
N GLY A 147 -5.82 20.49 -20.52
CA GLY A 147 -5.23 21.82 -20.49
C GLY A 147 -5.13 22.42 -19.08
N MET A 148 -5.18 21.58 -18.05
CA MET A 148 -5.15 21.97 -16.64
C MET A 148 -3.94 21.35 -15.93
N ASP A 149 -3.63 21.87 -14.77
CA ASP A 149 -2.71 21.20 -13.85
C ASP A 149 -3.44 20.03 -13.17
N GLU A 150 -2.82 18.85 -13.20
CA GLU A 150 -3.40 17.62 -12.65
C GLU A 150 -2.56 17.08 -11.50
N PHE A 151 -3.24 16.73 -10.40
CA PHE A 151 -2.65 15.99 -9.28
C PHE A 151 -2.99 14.51 -9.42
N ASN A 152 -1.96 13.67 -9.58
CA ASN A 152 -2.13 12.22 -9.72
C ASN A 152 -1.30 11.48 -8.67
N TRP A 153 -1.99 10.75 -7.79
CA TRP A 153 -1.37 10.00 -6.71
C TRP A 153 -2.16 8.73 -6.41
N ASP A 154 -1.50 7.57 -6.52
CA ASP A 154 -2.01 6.31 -5.98
C ASP A 154 -1.76 6.27 -4.48
N ILE A 155 -2.81 6.54 -3.73
CA ILE A 155 -2.76 6.71 -2.28
C ILE A 155 -2.63 5.39 -1.51
N ILE A 156 -3.16 4.28 -2.05
CA ILE A 156 -3.11 2.96 -1.41
C ILE A 156 -1.93 2.15 -1.95
N GLY A 157 -1.47 2.46 -3.17
CA GLY A 157 -0.42 1.73 -3.86
C GLY A 157 -0.92 0.39 -4.42
N PRO A 158 -0.05 -0.37 -5.11
CA PRO A 158 -0.45 -1.55 -5.88
C PRO A 158 -0.53 -2.86 -5.06
N GLY A 159 -0.20 -2.84 -3.77
CA GLY A 159 0.05 -4.05 -2.96
C GLY A 159 -1.13 -4.55 -2.13
N TRP A 160 -2.37 -4.29 -2.54
CA TRP A 160 -3.58 -4.67 -1.82
C TRP A 160 -4.11 -6.07 -2.17
#